data_AF-A0A259RTT3-F1
#
_entry.id   AF-A0A259RTT3-F1
#
_cell.length_a   1.000
_cell.length_b   1.000
_cell.length_c   1.000
_cell.angle_alpha   90.00
_cell.angle_beta   90.00
_cell.angle_gamma   90.00
#
_symmetry.space_group_name_H-M   'P 1'
#
loop_
_entity.id
_entity.type
_entity.pdbx_description
1 polymer ?
#
loop_
_entity_poly.entity_id
_entity_poly.type
_entity_poly.pdbx_seq_one_letter_code
_entity_poly.pdbx_strand_id
1 'polypeptide(L)' 'MVVAGDGTPIPRRRRTVALCRCGLSAIKPFCDGTHKAAGFRAD' A
#
# COMPACT_ATOMS: atom_id res chain seq x y z
N MET A 1 -11.07 3.56 7.59
CA MET A 1 -10.46 4.87 7.24
C MET A 1 -8.95 4.67 7.30
N VAL A 2 -8.18 5.11 6.30
CA VAL A 2 -6.71 5.07 6.39
C VAL A 2 -6.26 6.42 6.91
N VAL A 3 -5.41 6.41 7.93
CA VAL A 3 -4.84 7.60 8.55
C VAL A 3 -3.32 7.54 8.43
N ALA A 4 -2.68 8.70 8.36
CA ALA A 4 -1.24 8.84 8.50
C ALA A 4 -0.81 8.68 9.98
N GLY A 5 0.48 8.59 10.23
CA GLY A 5 1.02 8.36 11.59
C GLY A 5 0.70 9.47 12.59
N ASP A 6 0.42 10.67 12.10
CA ASP A 6 -0.01 11.84 12.88
C ASP A 6 -1.54 11.89 13.10
N GLY A 7 -2.29 10.89 12.64
CA GLY A 7 -3.74 10.84 12.71
C GLY A 7 -4.47 11.57 11.57
N THR A 8 -3.75 12.23 10.66
CA THR A 8 -4.36 12.93 9.52
C THR A 8 -5.02 11.91 8.58
N PRO A 9 -6.30 12.09 8.18
CA PRO A 9 -6.97 11.17 7.28
C PRO A 9 -6.37 11.23 5.86
N ILE A 10 -6.07 10.07 5.29
CA ILE A 10 -5.58 9.99 3.91
C ILE A 10 -6.76 9.98 2.93
N PRO A 11 -6.78 10.88 1.93
CA PRO A 11 -7.88 10.95 0.96
C PRO A 11 -8.02 9.64 0.16
N ARG A 12 -9.22 9.08 0.17
CA ARG A 12 -9.53 7.82 -0.52
C ARG A 12 -9.70 8.05 -2.02
N ARG A 13 -8.64 7.83 -2.80
CA ARG A 13 -8.68 7.91 -4.27
C ARG A 13 -9.26 6.66 -4.95
N ARG A 14 -9.32 5.54 -4.24
CA ARG A 14 -9.86 4.26 -4.73
C ARG A 14 -10.77 3.63 -3.67
N ARG A 15 -11.72 2.80 -4.13
CA ARG A 15 -12.61 2.03 -3.23
C ARG A 15 -11.78 1.12 -2.31
N THR A 16 -10.84 0.37 -2.88
CA THR A 16 -9.93 -0.50 -2.15
C THR A 16 -8.57 0.17 -2.00
N VAL A 17 -8.03 0.14 -0.79
CA VAL A 17 -6.67 0.59 -0.48
C VAL A 17 -5.90 -0.62 0.02
N ALA A 18 -4.71 -0.84 -0.53
CA ALA A 18 -3.79 -1.89 -0.11
C ALA A 18 -2.47 -1.25 0.32
N LEU A 19 -1.95 -1.68 1.47
CA LEU A 19 -0.65 -1.24 1.96
C LEU A 19 0.45 -2.16 1.44
N CYS A 20 1.59 -1.58 1.13
CA CYS A 20 2.76 -2.33 0.69
C CYS A 20 3.33 -3.12 1.86
N ARG A 21 3.39 -4.44 1.72
CA ARG A 21 4.11 -5.33 2.65
C ARG A 21 5.38 -5.93 2.05
N CYS A 22 5.52 -5.89 0.72
CA CYS A 22 6.67 -6.48 0.01
C CYS A 22 7.94 -5.61 0.00
N GLY A 23 7.84 -4.33 0.41
CA GLY A 23 8.96 -3.37 0.37
C GLY A 23 9.28 -2.78 -1.02
N LEU A 24 8.77 -3.35 -2.11
CA LEU A 24 9.17 -3.02 -3.47
C LEU A 24 8.31 -1.97 -4.18
N SER A 25 7.20 -1.54 -3.58
CA SER A 25 6.36 -0.51 -4.21
C SER A 25 7.08 0.83 -4.35
N ALA A 26 6.83 1.51 -5.46
CA ALA A 26 7.27 2.88 -5.75
C ALA A 26 6.38 3.95 -5.10
N ILE A 27 5.15 3.61 -4.68
CA ILE A 27 4.16 4.54 -4.10
C ILE A 27 3.90 4.30 -2.61
N LYS A 28 4.95 3.94 -1.86
CA LYS A 28 4.85 3.68 -0.41
C LYS A 28 4.09 4.81 0.31
N PRO A 29 3.23 4.50 1.29
CA PRO A 29 3.01 3.18 1.90
C PRO A 29 2.03 2.28 1.13
N PHE A 30 1.54 2.69 -0.04
CA PHE A 30 0.54 1.95 -0.79
C PHE A 30 1.16 0.88 -1.68
N CYS A 31 0.35 -0.11 -2.04
CA CYS A 31 0.71 -1.14 -3.01
C CYS A 31 0.35 -0.67 -4.43
N ASP A 32 1.33 -0.69 -5.35
CA ASP A 32 1.15 -0.51 -6.81
C ASP A 32 1.02 -1.83 -7.60
N GLY A 33 1.24 -2.97 -6.96
CA GLY A 33 1.20 -4.29 -7.61
C GLY A 33 2.56 -4.85 -7.99
N THR A 34 3.66 -4.13 -7.74
CA THR A 34 5.05 -4.60 -8.00
C THR A 34 5.35 -5.94 -7.33
N HIS A 35 4.70 -6.25 -6.21
CA HIS A 35 4.82 -7.52 -5.50
C HIS A 35 4.55 -8.75 -6.38
N LYS A 36 3.69 -8.64 -7.40
CA LYS A 36 3.38 -9.74 -8.32
C LYS A 36 4.56 -10.06 -9.22
N ALA A 37 5.14 -9.04 -9.84
CA ALA A 37 6.30 -9.20 -10.72
C ALA A 37 7.53 -9.65 -9.93
N ALA A 38 7.67 -9.20 -8.68
CA ALA A 38 8.76 -9.58 -7.79
C ALA A 38 8.60 -10.98 -7.14
N GLY A 39 7.48 -11.67 -7.36
CA GLY A 39 7.25 -12.99 -6.76
C GLY A 39 7.11 -12.99 -5.24
N PHE A 40 6.78 -11.85 -4.62
CA PHE A 40 6.56 -11.78 -3.18
C PHE A 40 5.35 -12.64 -2.80
N ARG A 41 5.58 -13.60 -1.89
CA ARG A 41 4.53 -14.43 -1.31
C ARG A 41 4.36 -14.08 0.16
N ALA A 42 3.11 -14.15 0.59
CA ALA A 42 2.66 -13.91 1.93
C ALA A 42 2.07 -15.22 2.43
N ASP A 43 2.79 -15.91 3.31
CA ASP A 43 2.28 -16.96 4.18
C ASP A 43 1.31 -16.39 5.24
#